data_AF-A0A7L2GTS6-F1
#
_entry.id   AF-A0A7L2GTS6-F1
#
_cell.length_a   1.000
_cell.length_b   1.000
_cell.length_c   1.000
_cell.angle_alpha   90.00
_cell.angle_beta   90.00
_cell.angle_gamma   90.00
#
_symmetry.space_group_name_H-M   'P 1'
#
loop_
_entity.id
_entity.type
_entity.pdbx_description
1 polymer ?
#
loop_
_entity_poly.entity_id
_entity_poly.type
_entity_poly.pdbx_seq_one_letter_code
_entity_poly.pdbx_strand_id
1 'polypeptide(L)' 'MGPRGRGLPWALLLLLALRGAAATRPSFVLLLADDLGFGDLGSYGHPSSTTPGLDRM' A
#
# COMPACT_ATOMS: atom_id res chain seq x y z
N MET A 1 41.01 29.21 -13.07
CA MET A 1 40.82 28.71 -11.68
C MET A 1 39.44 28.09 -11.59
N GLY A 2 39.31 26.78 -11.86
CA GLY A 2 38.02 26.08 -11.78
C GLY A 2 37.71 25.61 -10.36
N PRO A 3 36.44 25.55 -9.94
CA PRO A 3 36.08 25.08 -8.61
C PRO A 3 36.46 23.61 -8.48
N ARG A 4 37.47 23.35 -7.66
CA ARG A 4 37.99 22.00 -7.36
C ARG A 4 36.95 21.20 -6.56
N GLY A 5 36.23 20.29 -7.21
CA GLY A 5 35.78 18.95 -6.77
C GLY A 5 35.06 18.72 -5.42
N ARG A 6 34.89 19.72 -4.55
CA ARG A 6 34.43 19.54 -3.15
C ARG A 6 32.91 19.51 -2.97
N GLY A 7 32.14 19.84 -3.99
CA GLY A 7 30.68 19.89 -3.94
C GLY A 7 29.97 18.55 -4.15
N LEU A 8 30.70 17.52 -4.64
CA LEU A 8 30.11 16.23 -5.04
C LEU A 8 29.31 15.52 -3.93
N PRO A 9 29.81 15.40 -2.68
CA PRO A 9 29.07 14.68 -1.64
C PRO A 9 27.82 15.45 -1.19
N TRP A 10 27.88 16.77 -1.17
CA TRP A 10 26.75 17.64 -0.84
C TRP A 10 25.70 17.64 -1.93
N ALA A 11 26.12 17.67 -3.19
CA ALA A 11 25.23 17.53 -4.34
C ALA A 11 24.51 16.17 -4.32
N LEU A 12 25.22 15.08 -3.99
CA LEU A 12 24.63 13.75 -3.86
C LEU A 12 23.61 13.66 -2.70
N LEU A 13 23.94 14.23 -1.54
CA LEU A 13 23.03 14.31 -0.40
C LEU A 13 21.76 15.11 -0.73
N LEU A 14 21.90 16.24 -1.42
CA LEU A 14 20.77 17.04 -1.89
C LEU A 14 19.92 16.26 -2.90
N LEU A 15 20.54 15.52 -3.82
CA LEU A 15 19.82 14.67 -4.78
C LEU A 15 19.06 13.51 -4.11
N LEU A 16 19.62 12.90 -3.07
CA LEU A 16 18.91 11.88 -2.28
C LEU A 16 17.76 12.49 -1.49
N ALA A 17 17.94 13.67 -0.90
CA ALA A 17 16.89 14.38 -0.16
C ALA A 17 15.73 14.81 -1.07
N LEU A 18 16.01 15.08 -2.35
CA LEU A 18 15.01 15.43 -3.36
C LEU A 18 14.26 14.21 -3.94
N ARG A 19 14.62 12.97 -3.57
CA ARG A 19 13.79 11.80 -3.88
C ARG A 19 12.54 11.82 -3.00
N GLY A 20 11.56 12.65 -3.38
CA GLY A 20 10.23 12.62 -2.81
C GLY A 20 9.63 11.22 -2.95
N ALA A 21 9.04 10.71 -1.88
CA ALA A 21 8.18 9.53 -1.97
C ALA A 21 6.96 9.92 -2.83
N ALA A 22 6.96 9.51 -4.10
CA ALA A 22 5.76 9.59 -4.90
C ALA A 22 4.71 8.73 -4.19
N ALA A 23 3.71 9.37 -3.58
CA ALA A 23 2.63 8.66 -2.93
C ALA A 23 1.93 7.83 -4.00
N THR A 24 2.01 6.51 -3.87
CA THR A 24 1.28 5.60 -4.76
C THR A 24 -0.20 5.90 -4.62
N ARG A 25 -0.85 6.26 -5.73
CA ARG A 25 -2.29 6.48 -5.72
C ARG A 25 -2.98 5.16 -5.34
N PRO A 26 -3.81 5.13 -4.28
CA PRO A 26 -4.52 3.91 -3.92
C PRO A 26 -5.46 3.50 -5.05
N SER A 27 -5.50 2.21 -5.34
CA SER A 27 -6.53 1.60 -6.18
C SER A 27 -7.70 1.18 -5.30
N PHE A 28 -8.92 1.35 -5.79
CA PHE A 28 -10.13 0.93 -5.09
C PHE A 28 -10.72 -0.29 -5.79
N VAL A 29 -11.06 -1.31 -5.01
CA VAL A 29 -11.82 -2.48 -5.46
C VAL A 29 -13.08 -2.54 -4.62
N LEU A 30 -14.24 -2.46 -5.27
CA LEU A 30 -15.54 -2.61 -4.63
C LEU A 30 -16.05 -4.02 -4.91
N LEU A 31 -16.20 -4.82 -3.86
CA LEU A 31 -16.82 -6.14 -3.93
C LEU A 31 -18.28 -5.98 -3.51
N LEU A 32 -19.20 -6.25 -4.43
CA LEU A 32 -20.63 -6.30 -4.16
C LEU A 32 -21.07 -7.76 -4.20
N ALA A 33 -21.69 -8.22 -3.12
CA ALA A 33 -22.30 -9.52 -3.04
C ALA A 33 -23.82 -9.35 -2.93
N ASP A 34 -24.57 -10.14 -3.68
CA ASP A 34 -26.02 -10.20 -3.60
C ASP A 34 -26.44 -11.11 -2.44
N ASP A 35 -27.48 -10.71 -1.70
CA ASP A 35 -28.07 -11.47 -0.59
C ASP A 35 -27.10 -11.99 0.50
N LEU A 36 -25.91 -11.39 0.65
CA LEU A 36 -24.96 -11.77 1.69
C LEU A 36 -25.40 -11.24 3.08
N GLY A 37 -25.79 -12.15 3.96
CA GLY A 37 -26.17 -11.86 5.34
C GLY A 37 -24.98 -11.57 6.25
N PHE A 38 -25.23 -10.85 7.34
CA PHE A 38 -24.20 -10.49 8.33
C PHE A 38 -23.52 -11.71 8.97
N GLY A 39 -24.22 -12.83 9.09
CA GLY A 39 -23.70 -14.04 9.72
C GLY A 39 -23.01 -15.01 8.77
N ASP A 40 -22.98 -14.75 7.46
CA ASP A 40 -22.66 -15.77 6.45
C ASP A 40 -21.16 -16.01 6.27
N LEU A 41 -20.31 -15.10 6.76
CA LEU A 41 -18.85 -15.22 6.67
C LEU A 41 -18.28 -16.00 7.85
N GLY A 42 -17.23 -16.78 7.57
CA GLY A 42 -16.45 -17.46 8.59
C GLY A 42 -15.85 -16.50 9.61
N SER A 43 -15.38 -15.31 9.17
CA SER A 43 -14.86 -14.24 10.04
C SER A 43 -15.89 -13.67 11.03
N TYR A 44 -17.19 -13.85 10.77
CA TYR A 44 -18.28 -13.50 11.69
C TYR A 44 -18.76 -14.68 12.55
N GLY A 45 -18.08 -15.82 12.48
CA GLY A 45 -18.36 -16.99 13.31
C GLY A 45 -19.40 -17.95 12.74
N HIS A 46 -19.68 -17.91 11.43
CA HIS A 46 -20.54 -18.92 10.81
C HIS A 46 -19.98 -20.33 11.08
N PRO A 47 -20.78 -21.29 11.57
CA PRO A 47 -20.27 -22.57 12.09
C PRO A 47 -19.63 -23.48 11.02
N SER A 48 -19.97 -23.26 9.74
CA SER A 48 -19.54 -24.12 8.63
C SER A 48 -19.15 -23.38 7.35
N SER A 49 -19.39 -22.06 7.27
CA SER A 49 -19.10 -21.31 6.04
C SER A 49 -17.61 -21.01 6.04
N THR A 50 -16.92 -21.44 4.99
CA THR A 50 -15.48 -21.26 4.86
C THR A 50 -15.25 -20.26 3.74
N THR A 51 -14.91 -19.02 4.10
CA THR A 51 -14.73 -17.90 3.18
C THR A 51 -13.28 -17.39 3.21
N PRO A 52 -12.26 -18.25 3.00
CA PRO A 52 -10.86 -17.95 3.32
C PRO A 52 -10.27 -16.80 2.50
N GLY A 53 -10.89 -16.44 1.37
CA GLY A 53 -10.55 -15.24 0.62
C GLY A 53 -10.96 -13.97 1.36
N LEU A 54 -12.19 -13.92 1.89
CA LEU A 54 -12.77 -12.79 2.61
C LEU A 54 -12.34 -12.77 4.09
N ASP A 55 -12.15 -13.93 4.71
CA ASP A 55 -11.75 -14.04 6.11
C ASP A 55 -10.33 -13.52 6.38
N ARG A 56 -9.50 -13.42 5.33
CA ARG A 56 -8.11 -12.91 5.40
C ARG A 56 -7.95 -11.46 4.91
N MET A 57 -9.02 -10.84 4.39
CA MET A 57 -9.02 -9.44 3.96
C MET A 57 -9.11 -8.51 5.17
#